data_AF-A0A0M4GCL6-F1
#
_entry.id   AF-A0A0M4GCL6-F1
#
_cell.length_a   1.000
_cell.length_b   1.000
_cell.length_c   1.000
_cell.angle_alpha   90.00
_cell.angle_beta   90.00
_cell.angle_gamma   90.00
#
_symmetry.space_group_name_H-M   'P 1'
#
loop_
_entity.id
_entity.type
_entity.pdbx_description
1 polymer ?
#
loop_
_entity_poly.entity_id
_entity_poly.type
_entity_poly.pdbx_seq_one_letter_code
_entity_poly.pdbx_strand_id
1 'polypeptide(L)'
;MKRTSKYLILLLLIIFSVRGFILSIEYEFHGNPKKIKESEEIMISHLDSKGYGRGDILAIKGIYNFTAPGGRKYGGSFVLKDTLEYYEYELHNGKVFELDDIPEK
;
A
#
# COMPACT_ATOMS: atom_id res chain seq x y z
N MET A 1 -10.92 -32.97 30.49
CA MET A 1 -9.74 -32.08 30.28
C MET A 1 -9.13 -31.71 31.62
N LYS A 2 -7.82 -31.95 31.81
CA LYS A 2 -7.09 -31.52 33.01
C LYS A 2 -7.14 -29.99 33.13
N ARG A 3 -7.20 -29.44 34.36
CA ARG A 3 -7.30 -27.98 34.60
C ARG A 3 -6.22 -27.19 33.85
N THR A 4 -5.01 -27.72 33.80
CA THR A 4 -3.87 -27.16 33.06
C THR A 4 -4.14 -27.00 31.55
N SER A 5 -4.82 -27.95 30.91
CA SER A 5 -5.16 -27.87 29.49
C SER A 5 -6.20 -26.79 29.18
N LYS A 6 -7.09 -26.47 30.13
CA LYS A 6 -8.07 -25.38 29.97
C LYS A 6 -7.39 -24.01 29.97
N TYR A 7 -6.43 -23.80 30.88
CA TYR A 7 -5.66 -22.55 30.93
C TYR A 7 -4.78 -22.36 29.69
N LEU A 8 -4.20 -23.42 29.14
CA LEU A 8 -3.40 -23.36 27.92
C LEU A 8 -4.24 -22.91 26.71
N ILE A 9 -5.46 -23.47 26.55
CA ILE A 9 -6.37 -23.09 25.45
C ILE A 9 -6.82 -21.63 25.61
N LEU A 10 -7.14 -21.21 26.83
CA LEU A 10 -7.50 -19.82 27.11
C LEU A 10 -6.34 -18.86 26.76
N LEU A 11 -5.11 -19.21 27.12
CA LEU A 11 -3.92 -18.43 26.78
C LEU A 11 -3.74 -18.31 25.27
N LEU A 12 -3.88 -19.41 24.53
CA LEU A 12 -3.80 -19.41 23.07
C LEU A 12 -4.86 -18.51 22.44
N LEU A 13 -6.10 -18.56 22.93
CA LEU A 13 -7.19 -17.69 22.44
C LEU A 13 -6.92 -16.20 22.70
N ILE A 14 -6.34 -15.87 23.86
CA ILE A 14 -5.95 -14.48 24.19
C ILE A 14 -4.84 -14.03 23.23
N ILE A 15 -3.80 -14.85 23.02
CA ILE A 15 -2.70 -14.52 22.09
C ILE A 15 -3.21 -14.31 20.67
N PHE A 16 -4.10 -15.20 20.18
CA PHE A 16 -4.70 -15.06 18.85
C PHE A 16 -5.52 -13.78 18.72
N SER A 17 -6.33 -13.46 19.73
CA SER A 17 -7.16 -12.25 19.75
C SER A 17 -6.32 -10.97 19.75
N VAL A 18 -5.28 -10.91 20.60
CA VAL A 18 -4.35 -9.77 20.67
C VAL A 18 -3.61 -9.59 19.36
N ARG A 19 -3.14 -10.68 18.74
CA ARG A 19 -2.47 -10.63 17.43
C ARG A 19 -3.40 -10.10 16.33
N GLY A 20 -4.65 -10.55 16.31
CA GLY A 20 -5.66 -10.03 15.36
C GLY A 20 -5.92 -8.54 15.55
N PHE A 21 -5.99 -8.09 16.80
CA PHE A 21 -6.17 -6.67 17.13
C PHE A 21 -4.98 -5.80 16.70
N ILE A 22 -3.74 -6.23 16.98
CA ILE A 22 -2.53 -5.51 16.55
C ILE A 22 -2.49 -5.38 15.02
N LEU A 23 -2.74 -6.47 14.30
CA LEU A 23 -2.80 -6.42 12.84
C LEU A 23 -3.87 -5.44 12.35
N SER A 24 -5.04 -5.41 13.00
CA SER A 24 -6.13 -4.49 12.65
C SER A 24 -5.70 -3.03 12.79
N ILE A 25 -5.04 -2.69 13.89
CA ILE A 25 -4.45 -1.35 14.11
C ILE A 25 -3.39 -1.05 13.06
N GLU A 26 -2.46 -1.97 12.79
CA GLU A 26 -1.44 -1.76 11.75
C GLU A 26 -2.07 -1.50 10.38
N TYR A 27 -3.11 -2.25 10.00
CA TYR A 27 -3.83 -2.02 8.75
C TYR A 27 -4.55 -0.67 8.72
N GLU A 28 -5.06 -0.21 9.86
CA GLU A 28 -5.79 1.05 9.97
C GLU A 28 -4.86 2.27 9.91
N PHE A 29 -3.68 2.19 10.56
CA PHE A 29 -2.73 3.31 10.64
C PHE A 29 -1.65 3.30 9.55
N HIS A 30 -1.19 2.13 9.12
CA HIS A 30 -0.08 1.97 8.16
C HIS A 30 -0.53 1.43 6.80
N GLY A 31 -1.81 1.06 6.66
CA GLY A 31 -2.34 0.51 5.43
C GLY A 31 -2.00 -0.96 5.22
N ASN A 32 -2.32 -1.47 4.04
CA ASN A 32 -1.98 -2.85 3.67
C ASN A 32 -0.63 -2.88 2.93
N PRO A 33 0.45 -3.41 3.52
CA PRO A 33 1.79 -3.38 2.91
C PRO A 33 1.87 -4.16 1.60
N LYS A 34 1.06 -5.22 1.46
CA LYS A 34 0.97 -5.98 0.20
C LYS A 34 0.35 -5.12 -0.89
N LYS A 35 -0.73 -4.38 -0.57
CA LYS A 35 -1.36 -3.46 -1.51
C LYS A 35 -0.47 -2.27 -1.85
N ILE A 36 0.26 -1.71 -0.88
CA ILE A 36 1.23 -0.63 -1.12
C ILE A 36 2.27 -1.05 -2.16
N LYS A 37 2.85 -2.25 -2.03
CA LYS A 37 3.79 -2.76 -3.04
C LYS A 37 3.12 -3.03 -4.39
N GLU A 38 1.91 -3.59 -4.37
CA GLU A 38 1.12 -3.82 -5.58
C GLU A 38 0.86 -2.50 -6.33
N SER A 39 0.59 -1.39 -5.63
CA SER A 39 0.43 -0.09 -6.29
C SER A 39 1.71 0.41 -6.95
N GLU A 40 2.85 0.24 -6.28
CA GLU A 40 4.14 0.67 -6.82
C GLU A 40 4.48 -0.12 -8.10
N GLU A 41 4.26 -1.43 -8.10
CA GLU A 41 4.49 -2.28 -9.27
C GLU A 41 3.59 -1.92 -10.45
N ILE A 42 2.30 -1.66 -10.20
CA ILE A 42 1.35 -1.23 -11.24
C ILE A 42 1.80 0.11 -11.83
N MET A 43 2.18 1.07 -10.99
CA MET A 43 2.64 2.38 -11.45
C MET A 43 3.94 2.28 -12.25
N ILE A 44 4.90 1.46 -11.82
CA ILE A 44 6.12 1.21 -12.58
C ILE A 44 5.79 0.65 -13.97
N SER A 45 4.89 -0.34 -14.06
CA SER A 45 4.47 -0.88 -15.35
C SER A 45 3.77 0.16 -16.24
N HIS A 46 3.05 1.10 -15.65
CA HIS A 46 2.43 2.21 -16.36
C HIS A 46 3.47 3.21 -16.87
N LEU A 47 4.46 3.55 -16.05
CA LEU A 47 5.59 4.40 -16.43
C LEU A 47 6.45 3.77 -17.54
N ASP A 48 6.68 2.47 -17.48
CA ASP A 48 7.37 1.72 -18.55
C ASP A 48 6.64 1.89 -19.89
N SER A 49 5.30 1.93 -19.89
CA SER A 49 4.50 2.17 -21.10
C SER A 49 4.62 3.60 -21.65
N LYS A 50 5.02 4.57 -20.81
CA LYS A 50 5.33 5.96 -21.16
C LYS A 50 6.82 6.18 -21.49
N GLY A 51 7.63 5.12 -21.50
CA GLY A 51 9.05 5.17 -21.82
C GLY A 51 9.98 5.45 -20.64
N TYR A 52 9.45 5.57 -19.41
CA TYR A 52 10.25 5.72 -18.20
C TYR A 52 10.57 4.35 -17.60
N GLY A 53 11.84 4.02 -17.52
CA GLY A 53 12.29 2.82 -16.81
C GLY A 53 12.45 3.07 -15.31
N ARG A 54 12.61 1.99 -14.53
CA ARG A 54 12.94 2.08 -13.09
C ARG A 54 14.13 2.99 -12.77
N GLY A 55 15.11 3.12 -13.66
CA GLY A 55 16.29 3.97 -13.47
C GLY A 55 15.99 5.47 -13.56
N ASP A 56 14.86 5.84 -14.16
CA ASP A 56 14.38 7.22 -14.29
C ASP A 56 13.54 7.66 -13.09
N ILE A 57 13.17 6.72 -12.21
CA ILE A 57 12.37 6.97 -11.01
C ILE A 57 13.33 7.16 -9.84
N LEU A 58 13.32 8.35 -9.24
CA LEU A 58 14.12 8.64 -8.05
C LEU A 58 13.55 7.97 -6.81
N ALA A 59 12.23 8.08 -6.64
CA ALA A 59 11.49 7.50 -5.53
C ALA A 59 10.07 7.18 -5.95
N ILE A 60 9.51 6.11 -5.41
CA ILE A 60 8.09 5.76 -5.53
C ILE A 60 7.59 5.31 -4.16
N LYS A 61 6.39 5.73 -3.79
CA LYS A 61 5.75 5.39 -2.52
C LYS A 61 4.28 5.10 -2.73
N GLY A 62 3.92 3.82 -2.59
CA GLY A 62 2.53 3.39 -2.60
C GLY A 62 1.80 3.79 -1.31
N ILE A 63 0.50 4.00 -1.44
CA ILE A 63 -0.40 4.32 -0.33
C ILE A 63 -1.63 3.43 -0.45
N TYR A 64 -2.00 2.83 0.67
CA TYR A 64 -3.26 2.13 0.81
C TYR A 64 -3.91 2.55 2.12
N ASN A 65 -4.95 3.37 2.07
CA ASN A 65 -5.63 3.86 3.27
C ASN A 65 -7.12 3.50 3.24
N PHE A 66 -7.57 2.75 4.25
CA PHE A 66 -8.97 2.34 4.43
C PHE A 66 -9.86 3.45 4.99
N THR A 67 -9.29 4.42 5.70
CA THR A 67 -10.00 5.41 6.53
C THR A 67 -9.90 6.84 5.98
N ALA A 68 -9.35 7.03 4.79
CA ALA A 68 -9.25 8.35 4.18
C ALA A 68 -10.66 8.98 3.98
N PRO A 69 -10.84 10.28 4.29
CA PRO A 69 -12.08 10.98 4.00
C PRO A 69 -12.37 10.93 2.50
N GLY A 70 -13.55 10.42 2.11
CA GLY A 70 -13.94 10.25 0.70
C GLY A 70 -13.84 8.82 0.15
N GLY A 71 -13.33 7.85 0.92
CA GLY A 71 -13.32 6.44 0.55
C GLY A 71 -11.92 5.82 0.63
N ARG A 72 -11.82 4.53 0.26
CA ARG A 72 -10.54 3.80 0.26
C ARG A 72 -9.60 4.46 -0.76
N LYS A 73 -8.51 5.05 -0.29
CA LYS A 73 -7.45 5.57 -1.16
C LYS A 73 -6.46 4.46 -1.46
N TYR A 74 -6.31 4.16 -2.74
CA TYR A 74 -5.33 3.22 -3.26
C TYR A 74 -4.56 3.92 -4.37
N GLY A 75 -3.24 3.99 -4.30
CA GLY A 75 -2.45 4.79 -5.23
C GLY A 75 -1.07 5.08 -4.66
N GLY A 76 -0.57 6.29 -4.87
CA GLY A 76 0.69 6.71 -4.30
C GLY A 76 1.25 7.94 -4.98
N SER A 77 2.55 8.11 -4.85
CA SER A 77 3.29 9.16 -5.53
C SER A 77 4.68 8.70 -5.93
N PHE A 78 5.28 9.41 -6.88
CA PHE A 78 6.63 9.15 -7.33
C PHE A 78 7.33 10.44 -7.75
N VAL A 79 8.65 10.36 -7.88
CA VAL A 79 9.50 11.46 -8.31
C VAL A 79 10.35 10.99 -9.48
N LEU A 80 10.33 11.74 -10.58
CA LEU A 80 11.22 11.49 -11.71
C LEU A 80 12.61 12.07 -11.43
N LYS A 81 13.65 11.36 -11.83
CA LYS A 81 15.04 11.70 -11.56
C LYS A 81 15.52 12.90 -12.37
N ASP A 82 15.05 13.04 -13.61
CA ASP A 82 15.50 14.08 -14.53
C ASP A 82 14.91 15.44 -14.20
N THR A 83 13.61 15.48 -13.87
CA THR A 83 12.88 16.72 -13.56
C THR A 83 12.84 17.04 -12.08
N LEU A 84 13.02 16.03 -11.21
CA LEU A 84 12.75 16.10 -9.77
C LEU A 84 11.29 16.50 -9.45
N GLU A 85 10.39 16.38 -10.42
CA GLU A 85 8.97 16.65 -10.24
C GLU A 85 8.29 15.51 -9.50
N TYR A 86 7.36 15.90 -8.65
CA TYR A 86 6.54 15.01 -7.84
C TYR A 86 5.18 14.85 -8.51
N TYR A 87 4.75 13.59 -8.68
CA TYR A 87 3.48 13.24 -9.31
C TYR A 87 2.67 12.34 -8.38
N GLU A 88 1.36 12.55 -8.37
CA GLU A 88 0.41 11.69 -7.65
C GLU A 88 -0.43 10.84 -8.60
N TYR A 89 -0.77 9.65 -8.13
CA TYR A 89 -1.64 8.74 -8.87
C TYR A 89 -2.59 8.00 -7.93
N GLU A 90 -3.73 7.63 -8.49
CA GLU A 90 -4.69 6.74 -7.85
C GLU A 90 -4.88 5.46 -8.66
N LEU A 91 -5.31 4.41 -7.98
CA LEU A 91 -5.63 3.11 -8.57
C LEU A 91 -7.11 2.82 -8.43
N HIS A 92 -7.78 2.81 -9.58
CA HIS A 92 -9.20 2.51 -9.69
C HIS A 92 -9.35 1.21 -10.47
N ASN A 93 -9.84 0.16 -9.81
CA ASN A 93 -10.03 -1.17 -10.42
C ASN A 93 -8.79 -1.73 -11.12
N GLY A 94 -7.60 -1.51 -10.53
CA GLY A 94 -6.32 -1.98 -11.06
C GLY A 94 -5.76 -1.17 -12.22
N LYS A 95 -6.34 0.00 -12.52
CA LYS A 95 -5.83 0.95 -13.52
C LYS A 95 -5.29 2.21 -12.84
N VAL A 96 -4.21 2.74 -13.40
CA VAL A 96 -3.64 4.03 -13.01
C VAL A 96 -4.54 5.16 -13.48
N PHE A 97 -4.88 6.05 -12.55
CA PHE A 97 -5.48 7.34 -12.79
C PHE A 97 -4.47 8.41 -12.36
N GLU A 98 -4.02 9.20 -13.32
CA GLU A 98 -3.04 10.26 -13.09
C GLU A 98 -3.76 11.48 -12.49
N LEU A 99 -3.29 11.96 -11.34
CA LEU A 99 -3.81 13.20 -10.76
C LEU A 99 -3.09 14.42 -11.35
N ASP A 100 -1.85 14.22 -11.77
CA ASP A 100 -1.02 15.17 -12.50
C ASP A 100 -0.69 14.58 -13.87
N ASP A 101 -0.76 15.36 -14.96
CA ASP A 101 -0.42 14.87 -16.29
C ASP A 101 1.05 14.49 -16.37
N ILE A 102 1.34 13.19 -16.45
CA ILE A 102 2.71 12.70 -16.56
C ILE A 102 3.13 12.81 -18.03
N PRO A 103 4.20 13.54 -18.38
CA PRO A 103 4.65 13.66 -19.77
C PRO A 103 5.06 12.31 -20.34
N GLU A 104 5.12 12.19 -21.67
CA GLU A 104 5.83 11.10 -22.34
C GLU A 104 7.32 11.43 -22.40
N LYS A 105 8.18 10.42 -22.34
CA LYS A 105 9.64 10.59 -22.41
C LYS A 105 10.14 10.92 -23.81
#